data_AF-A0A7Y0ZQH6-F1
#
_entry.id   AF-A0A7Y0ZQH6-F1
#
_cell.length_a   1.000
_cell.length_b   1.000
_cell.length_c   1.000
_cell.angle_alpha   90.00
_cell.angle_beta   90.00
_cell.angle_gamma   90.00
#
_symmetry.space_group_name_H-M   'P 1'
#
loop_
_entity.id
_entity.type
_entity.pdbx_description
1 polymer ?
#
loop_
_entity_poly.entity_id
_entity_poly.type
_entity_poly.pdbx_seq_one_letter_code
_entity_poly.pdbx_strand_id
1 'polypeptide(L)'
;MDKELPTDFEQFVETLTRLSSKNGLTLGRLSRQELAVMLLYISAALKPGERHSERDATAQLDQWKTQYAPMLRSDVVELRRTLIDGHYWMREPDGRGYELDSAISGHPLFIRLIEERLQLRIAEQLLTAARAREERKKAALQG
;
A
#
# COMPACT_ATOMS: atom_id res chain seq x y z
N MET A 1 -6.35 -16.42 3.42
CA MET A 1 -6.66 -15.70 4.69
C MET A 1 -8.01 -15.07 4.51
N ASP A 2 -8.89 -15.07 5.52
CA ASP A 2 -10.14 -14.32 5.39
C ASP A 2 -9.85 -12.82 5.27
N LYS A 3 -10.46 -12.19 4.26
CA LYS A 3 -10.36 -10.75 3.98
C LYS A 3 -10.78 -9.95 5.21
N GLU A 4 -9.82 -9.30 5.85
CA GLU A 4 -10.06 -8.38 6.96
C GLU A 4 -9.91 -6.95 6.45
N LEU A 5 -10.89 -6.09 6.70
CA LEU A 5 -10.88 -4.69 6.28
C LEU A 5 -10.87 -3.78 7.50
N PRO A 6 -10.04 -2.72 7.51
CA PRO A 6 -10.15 -1.69 8.52
C PRO A 6 -11.53 -1.02 8.42
N THR A 7 -12.11 -0.63 9.55
CA THR A 7 -13.46 -0.03 9.60
C THR A 7 -13.44 1.43 10.02
N ASP A 8 -12.38 1.87 10.71
CA ASP A 8 -12.22 3.22 11.21
C ASP A 8 -11.18 4.01 10.41
N PHE A 9 -11.56 5.21 9.96
CA PHE A 9 -10.70 6.04 9.11
C PHE A 9 -9.56 6.71 9.87
N GLU A 10 -9.80 7.16 11.10
CA GLU A 10 -8.78 7.82 11.89
C GLU A 10 -7.66 6.84 12.25
N GLN A 11 -8.03 5.65 12.72
CA GLN A 11 -7.12 4.55 12.99
C GLN A 11 -6.39 4.08 11.73
N PHE A 12 -7.06 4.07 10.57
CA PHE A 12 -6.44 3.77 9.28
C PHE A 12 -5.33 4.78 8.96
N VAL A 13 -5.62 6.07 9.03
CA VAL A 13 -4.65 7.15 8.77
C VAL A 13 -3.51 7.11 9.78
N GLU A 14 -3.80 6.96 11.07
CA GLU A 14 -2.78 6.88 12.13
C GLU A 14 -1.85 5.69 11.90
N THR A 15 -2.41 4.53 11.56
CA THR A 15 -1.63 3.32 11.26
C THR A 15 -0.73 3.54 10.05
N LEU A 16 -1.25 4.14 8.97
CA LEU A 16 -0.47 4.47 7.78
C LEU A 16 0.67 5.44 8.09
N THR A 17 0.40 6.52 8.83
CA THR A 17 1.42 7.50 9.23
C THR A 17 2.48 6.87 10.14
N ARG A 18 2.09 5.99 11.06
CA ARG A 18 3.05 5.28 11.91
C ARG A 18 3.91 4.31 11.09
N LEU A 19 3.32 3.55 10.17
CA LEU A 19 4.07 2.62 9.32
C LEU A 19 4.99 3.35 8.33
N SER A 20 4.57 4.50 7.78
CA SER A 20 5.38 5.29 6.85
C SER A 20 6.66 5.83 7.49
N SER A 21 6.67 6.06 8.81
CA SER A 21 7.88 6.46 9.55
C SER A 21 8.94 5.35 9.66
N LYS A 22 8.56 4.09 9.43
CA LYS A 22 9.45 2.93 9.54
C LYS A 22 10.23 2.71 8.22
N ASN A 23 11.27 1.88 8.29
CA ASN A 23 12.06 1.48 7.13
C ASN A 23 12.17 -0.03 7.06
N GLY A 24 12.18 -0.56 5.84
CA GLY A 24 12.44 -1.98 5.63
C GLY A 24 11.32 -2.89 6.14
N LEU A 25 10.08 -2.41 6.08
CA LEU A 25 8.91 -3.19 6.44
C LEU A 25 8.72 -4.34 5.47
N THR A 26 8.50 -5.53 6.00
CA THR A 26 8.10 -6.71 5.24
C THR A 26 6.70 -7.12 5.68
N LEU A 27 5.89 -7.64 4.75
CA LEU A 27 4.49 -7.98 5.04
C LEU A 27 4.36 -8.96 6.21
N GLY A 28 5.26 -9.95 6.29
CA GLY A 28 5.26 -10.96 7.37
C GLY A 28 5.61 -10.43 8.77
N ARG A 29 5.99 -9.16 8.93
CA ARG A 29 6.25 -8.53 10.24
C ARG A 29 5.12 -7.60 10.69
N LEU A 30 4.11 -7.41 9.86
CA LEU A 30 2.95 -6.61 10.20
C LEU A 30 1.99 -7.44 11.05
N SER A 31 1.40 -6.82 12.07
CA SER A 31 0.21 -7.40 12.71
C SER A 31 -0.92 -7.54 11.70
N ARG A 32 -1.92 -8.36 12.01
CA ARG A 32 -3.06 -8.61 11.12
C ARG A 32 -3.75 -7.30 10.69
N GLN A 33 -3.97 -6.40 11.64
CA GLN A 33 -4.56 -5.08 11.40
C GLN A 33 -3.66 -4.17 10.55
N GLU A 34 -2.36 -4.12 10.84
CA GLU A 34 -1.40 -3.35 10.03
C GLU A 34 -1.31 -3.88 8.58
N LEU A 35 -1.37 -5.20 8.42
CA LEU A 35 -1.39 -5.85 7.12
C LEU A 35 -2.67 -5.47 6.36
N ALA A 36 -3.84 -5.55 6.99
CA ALA A 36 -5.11 -5.14 6.37
C ALA A 36 -5.09 -3.67 5.93
N VAL A 37 -4.58 -2.77 6.77
CA VAL A 37 -4.38 -1.36 6.43
C VAL A 37 -3.44 -1.20 5.23
N MET A 38 -2.34 -1.97 5.18
CA MET A 38 -1.41 -1.95 4.05
C MET A 38 -2.00 -2.48 2.76
N LEU A 39 -2.69 -3.61 2.80
CA LEU A 39 -3.28 -4.19 1.61
C LEU A 39 -4.39 -3.29 1.05
N LEU A 40 -5.20 -2.67 1.92
CA LEU A 40 -6.20 -1.69 1.48
C LEU A 40 -5.55 -0.47 0.82
N TYR A 41 -4.48 0.07 1.42
CA TYR A 41 -3.75 1.22 0.89
C TYR A 41 -3.12 0.92 -0.48
N ILE A 42 -2.40 -0.20 -0.59
CA ILE A 42 -1.71 -0.63 -1.81
C ILE A 42 -2.71 -1.00 -2.93
N SER A 43 -3.93 -1.39 -2.58
CA SER A 43 -4.97 -1.70 -3.57
C SER A 43 -5.30 -0.51 -4.48
N ALA A 44 -4.98 0.72 -4.05
CA ALA A 44 -5.12 1.93 -4.86
C ALA A 44 -4.15 1.98 -6.07
N ALA A 45 -3.27 0.98 -6.23
CA ALA A 45 -2.42 0.85 -7.41
C ALA A 45 -3.19 0.41 -8.67
N LEU A 46 -4.38 -0.21 -8.54
CA LEU A 46 -5.27 -0.46 -9.68
C LEU A 46 -6.45 0.50 -9.67
N LYS A 47 -6.93 0.82 -10.86
CA LYS A 47 -8.12 1.66 -11.02
C LYS A 47 -9.39 0.82 -10.86
N PRO A 48 -10.37 1.27 -10.06
CA PRO A 48 -11.65 0.56 -9.94
C PRO A 48 -12.35 0.36 -11.29
N GLY A 49 -12.85 -0.85 -11.51
CA GLY A 49 -13.59 -1.22 -12.72
C GLY A 49 -12.75 -1.44 -13.97
N GLU A 50 -11.42 -1.37 -13.88
CA GLU A 50 -10.52 -1.65 -14.99
C GLU A 50 -9.87 -3.02 -14.88
N ARG A 51 -9.81 -3.71 -16.03
CA ARG A 51 -9.06 -4.95 -16.20
C ARG A 51 -7.64 -4.62 -16.62
N HIS A 52 -6.68 -5.22 -15.92
CA HIS A 52 -5.26 -5.07 -16.22
C HIS A 52 -4.62 -6.41 -16.59
N SER A 53 -3.69 -6.39 -17.54
CA SER A 53 -2.86 -7.57 -17.79
C SER A 53 -1.91 -7.80 -16.62
N GLU A 54 -1.33 -9.00 -16.51
CA GLU A 54 -0.30 -9.27 -15.49
C GLU A 54 0.85 -8.25 -15.54
N ARG A 55 1.30 -7.92 -16.76
CA ARG A 55 2.37 -6.96 -16.99
C ARG A 55 1.99 -5.58 -16.48
N ASP A 56 0.79 -5.12 -16.81
CA ASP A 56 0.32 -3.78 -16.43
C ASP A 56 0.07 -3.67 -14.94
N ALA A 57 -0.55 -4.69 -14.33
CA ALA A 57 -0.80 -4.73 -12.89
C ALA A 57 0.52 -4.73 -12.10
N THR A 58 1.52 -5.48 -12.57
CA THR A 58 2.85 -5.50 -11.94
C THR A 58 3.56 -4.17 -12.07
N ALA A 59 3.53 -3.56 -13.27
CA ALA A 59 4.16 -2.25 -13.49
C ALA A 59 3.51 -1.15 -12.66
N GLN A 60 2.16 -1.12 -12.60
CA GLN A 60 1.42 -0.18 -11.77
C GLN A 60 1.73 -0.38 -10.29
N LEU A 61 1.75 -1.62 -9.80
CA LEU A 61 2.07 -1.92 -8.41
C LEU A 61 3.49 -1.48 -8.03
N ASP A 62 4.48 -1.75 -8.89
CA ASP A 62 5.87 -1.39 -8.65
C ASP A 62 6.08 0.14 -8.66
N GLN A 63 5.50 0.83 -9.64
CA GLN A 63 5.51 2.29 -9.71
C GLN A 63 4.84 2.90 -8.48
N TRP A 64 3.64 2.43 -8.14
CA TRP A 64 2.87 2.92 -7.01
C TRP A 64 3.61 2.69 -5.70
N LYS A 65 4.17 1.49 -5.48
CA LYS A 65 4.97 1.17 -4.31
C LYS A 65 6.17 2.11 -4.19
N THR A 66 6.89 2.35 -5.29
CA THR A 66 8.05 3.24 -5.30
C THR A 66 7.68 4.67 -4.89
N GLN A 67 6.52 5.15 -5.33
CA GLN A 67 6.08 6.51 -5.07
C GLN A 67 5.43 6.70 -3.69
N TYR A 68 4.61 5.73 -3.26
CA TYR A 68 3.67 5.90 -2.16
C TYR A 68 3.89 4.93 -0.99
N ALA A 69 4.72 3.91 -1.17
CA ALA A 69 5.09 2.97 -0.11
C ALA A 69 6.58 2.55 -0.12
N PRO A 70 7.55 3.48 -0.25
CA PRO A 70 8.99 3.18 -0.28
C PRO A 70 9.52 2.55 1.03
N MET A 71 8.76 2.60 2.13
CA MET A 71 9.11 1.90 3.37
C MET A 71 9.03 0.37 3.25
N LEU A 72 8.28 -0.15 2.27
CA LEU A 72 8.11 -1.58 2.04
C LEU A 72 9.32 -2.18 1.29
N ARG A 73 9.89 -3.24 1.85
CA ARG A 73 10.94 -4.04 1.23
C ARG A 73 10.44 -5.26 0.46
N SER A 74 9.19 -5.66 0.70
CA SER A 74 8.56 -6.74 -0.07
C SER A 74 8.63 -6.48 -1.57
N ASP A 75 8.95 -7.52 -2.32
CA ASP A 75 9.00 -7.43 -3.77
C ASP A 75 7.58 -7.36 -4.36
N VAL A 76 7.48 -6.89 -5.61
CA VAL A 76 6.20 -6.68 -6.28
C VAL A 76 5.42 -7.99 -6.49
N VAL A 77 6.11 -9.13 -6.60
CA VAL A 77 5.49 -10.45 -6.78
C VAL A 77 4.86 -10.92 -5.47
N GLU A 78 5.58 -10.81 -4.35
CA GLU A 78 5.08 -11.08 -3.00
C GLU A 78 3.86 -10.20 -2.70
N LEU A 79 3.93 -8.90 -3.02
CA LEU A 79 2.82 -7.96 -2.82
C LEU A 79 1.59 -8.37 -3.64
N ARG A 80 1.75 -8.61 -4.94
CA ARG A 80 0.65 -9.02 -5.84
C ARG A 80 0.00 -10.31 -5.38
N ARG A 81 0.82 -11.30 -4.99
CA ARG A 81 0.32 -12.57 -4.45
C ARG A 81 -0.45 -12.37 -3.16
N THR A 82 0.05 -11.55 -2.24
CA THR A 82 -0.61 -11.28 -0.97
C THR A 82 -1.94 -10.56 -1.16
N LEU A 83 -2.04 -9.63 -2.13
CA LEU A 83 -3.28 -8.97 -2.50
C LEU A 83 -4.34 -9.96 -3.02
N ILE A 84 -3.92 -10.96 -3.80
CA ILE A 84 -4.82 -12.03 -4.29
C ILE A 84 -5.22 -12.98 -3.16
N ASP A 85 -4.23 -13.46 -2.39
CA ASP A 85 -4.46 -14.41 -1.28
C ASP A 85 -5.33 -13.81 -0.16
N GLY A 86 -5.39 -12.47 -0.08
CA GLY A 86 -6.25 -11.70 0.82
C GLY A 86 -7.56 -11.19 0.19
N HIS A 87 -7.86 -11.54 -1.07
CA HIS A 87 -9.05 -11.11 -1.81
C HIS A 87 -9.21 -9.58 -1.93
N TYR A 88 -8.09 -8.87 -2.00
CA TYR A 88 -8.06 -7.44 -2.32
C TYR A 88 -8.07 -7.22 -3.83
N TRP A 89 -7.28 -8.03 -4.53
CA TRP A 89 -7.28 -8.13 -5.98
C TRP A 89 -7.85 -9.48 -6.40
N MET A 90 -8.47 -9.50 -7.56
CA MET A 90 -8.95 -10.70 -8.21
C MET A 90 -8.06 -11.03 -9.39
N ARG A 91 -7.72 -12.31 -9.53
CA ARG A 91 -7.10 -12.85 -10.73
C ARG A 91 -8.14 -13.63 -11.49
N GLU A 92 -8.28 -13.35 -12.78
CA GLU A 92 -9.23 -14.04 -13.63
C GLU A 92 -8.88 -15.54 -13.78
N PRO A 93 -9.89 -16.40 -14.07
CA PRO A 93 -9.67 -17.84 -14.23
C PRO A 93 -8.69 -18.23 -15.34
N ASP A 94 -8.58 -17.42 -16.40
CA ASP A 94 -7.61 -17.64 -17.48
C ASP A 94 -6.17 -17.27 -17.09
N GLY A 95 -6.00 -16.66 -15.91
CA GLY A 95 -4.74 -16.24 -15.32
C GLY A 95 -4.14 -14.98 -15.94
N ARG A 96 -4.84 -14.29 -16.84
CA ARG A 96 -4.31 -13.18 -17.65
C ARG A 96 -4.81 -11.81 -17.21
N GLY A 97 -5.96 -11.73 -16.55
CA GLY A 97 -6.51 -10.49 -16.02
C GLY A 97 -6.36 -10.35 -14.51
N TYR A 98 -6.13 -9.11 -14.08
CA TYR A 98 -6.08 -8.68 -12.70
C TYR A 98 -7.03 -7.49 -12.56
N GLU A 99 -7.87 -7.54 -11.52
CA GLU A 99 -8.87 -6.52 -11.24
C GLU A 99 -8.90 -6.22 -9.74
N LEU A 100 -9.34 -5.02 -9.40
CA LEU A 100 -9.64 -4.68 -8.02
C LEU A 100 -10.95 -5.38 -7.59
N ASP A 101 -10.96 -6.04 -6.44
CA ASP A 101 -12.17 -6.67 -5.92
C ASP A 101 -13.28 -5.63 -5.69
N SER A 102 -14.51 -5.97 -6.07
CA SER A 102 -15.65 -5.04 -6.04
C SER A 102 -16.01 -4.61 -4.61
N ALA A 103 -15.80 -5.48 -3.62
CA ALA A 103 -16.01 -5.12 -2.22
C ALA A 103 -14.88 -4.25 -1.65
N ILE A 104 -13.69 -4.21 -2.28
CA ILE A 104 -12.66 -3.19 -1.97
C ILE A 104 -13.03 -1.86 -2.60
N SER A 105 -13.32 -1.84 -3.90
CA SER A 105 -13.65 -0.58 -4.59
C SER A 105 -14.91 0.10 -4.03
N GLY A 106 -15.88 -0.68 -3.54
CA GLY A 106 -17.06 -0.18 -2.83
C GLY A 106 -16.85 0.11 -1.34
N HIS A 107 -15.68 -0.16 -0.78
CA HIS A 107 -15.44 0.02 0.66
C HIS A 107 -15.33 1.52 1.02
N PRO A 108 -16.04 2.02 2.05
CA PRO A 108 -16.03 3.44 2.40
C PRO A 108 -14.64 4.04 2.63
N LEU A 109 -13.74 3.30 3.29
CA LEU A 109 -12.37 3.77 3.51
C LEU A 109 -11.54 3.81 2.22
N PHE A 110 -11.81 2.91 1.26
CA PHE A 110 -11.11 2.91 -0.02
C PHE A 110 -11.56 4.10 -0.87
N ILE A 111 -12.88 4.34 -0.95
CA ILE A 111 -13.45 5.51 -1.62
C ILE A 111 -12.83 6.78 -1.05
N ARG A 112 -12.84 6.91 0.28
CA ARG A 112 -12.28 8.08 0.96
C ARG A 112 -10.77 8.22 0.76
N LEU A 113 -10.01 7.12 0.75
CA LEU A 113 -8.59 7.11 0.42
C LEU A 113 -8.32 7.74 -0.96
N ILE A 114 -9.11 7.36 -1.97
CA ILE A 114 -8.98 7.88 -3.34
C ILE A 114 -9.40 9.36 -3.41
N GLU A 115 -10.55 9.71 -2.83
CA GLU A 115 -11.10 11.07 -2.85
C GLU A 115 -10.22 12.08 -2.11
N GLU A 116 -9.75 11.73 -0.90
CA GLU A 116 -8.86 12.59 -0.11
C GLU A 116 -7.40 12.53 -0.57
N ARG A 117 -7.09 11.68 -1.55
CA ARG A 117 -5.74 11.47 -2.09
C ARG A 117 -4.70 11.23 -0.99
N LEU A 118 -5.03 10.42 0.02
CA LEU A 118 -4.14 10.23 1.18
C LEU A 118 -2.75 9.73 0.78
N GLN A 119 -2.62 9.03 -0.34
CA GLN A 119 -1.33 8.62 -0.91
C GLN A 119 -0.38 9.81 -1.12
N LEU A 120 -0.88 10.98 -1.54
CA LEU A 120 -0.07 12.19 -1.68
C LEU A 120 0.42 12.70 -0.33
N ARG A 121 -0.48 12.78 0.66
CA ARG A 121 -0.15 13.18 2.03
C ARG A 121 0.89 12.24 2.66
N ILE A 122 0.78 10.93 2.42
CA ILE A 122 1.74 9.94 2.91
C ILE A 122 3.08 10.09 2.19
N ALA A 123 3.10 10.30 0.88
CA ALA A 123 4.34 10.58 0.15
C ALA A 123 5.05 11.84 0.67
N GLU A 124 4.31 12.92 0.96
CA GLU A 124 4.86 14.13 1.58
C GLU A 124 5.47 13.86 2.97
N GLN A 125 4.79 13.08 3.80
CA GLN A 125 5.29 12.66 5.11
C GLN A 125 6.57 11.83 4.98
N LEU A 126 6.62 10.89 4.03
CA LEU A 126 7.79 10.07 3.75
C LEU A 126 8.98 10.90 3.29
N LEU A 127 8.76 11.88 2.41
CA LEU A 127 9.78 12.83 1.98
C LEU A 127 10.30 13.64 3.17
N THR A 128 9.41 14.12 4.04
CA THR A 128 9.78 14.85 5.26
C THR A 128 10.61 13.97 6.19
N ALA A 129 10.19 12.73 6.42
CA ALA A 129 10.92 11.76 7.23
C ALA A 129 12.27 11.39 6.61
N ALA A 130 12.38 11.28 5.28
CA ALA A 130 13.65 11.07 4.57
C ALA A 130 14.62 12.24 4.81
N ARG A 131 14.17 13.48 4.66
CA ARG A 131 14.98 14.68 4.92
C ARG A 131 15.47 14.74 6.37
N ALA A 132 14.57 14.55 7.34
CA ALA A 132 14.93 14.55 8.76
C ALA A 132 15.98 13.46 9.11
N ARG A 133 15.97 12.32 8.42
CA ARG A 133 16.98 11.27 8.59
C ARG A 133 18.32 11.66 8.01
N GLU A 134 18.35 12.24 6.81
CA GLU A 134 19.59 12.74 6.21
C GLU A 134 20.26 13.80 7.08
N GLU A 135 19.46 14.70 7.66
CA GLU A 135 19.95 15.73 8.60
C GLU A 135 20.56 15.10 9.85
N ARG A 136 19.88 14.12 10.47
CA ARG A 136 20.43 13.38 11.63
C ARG A 136 21.73 12.66 11.28
N LYS A 137 21.81 12.04 10.10
CA LYS A 137 23.01 11.34 9.64
C LYS A 137 24.17 12.30 9.42
N LYS A 138 23.91 13.49 8.85
CA LYS A 138 24.93 14.55 8.69
C LYS A 138 25.42 15.06 10.04
N ALA A 139 24.51 15.33 10.98
CA ALA A 139 24.86 15.78 12.33
C ALA A 139 25.72 14.75 13.08
N ALA A 140 25.41 13.46 12.95
CA ALA A 140 26.18 12.37 13.56
C ALA A 140 27.56 12.10 12.92
N LEU A 141 27.84 12.64 11.73
CA LEU A 141 29.13 12.54 11.04
C LEU A 141 30.01 13.77 11.25
N GLN A 142 29.47 14.85 11.82
CA GLN A 142 30.15 16.11 12.07
C GLN A 142 30.47 16.37 13.55
N GLY A 143 29.96 15.54 14.45
CA GLY A 143 30.33 15.52 15.88
C GLY A 143 31.17 14.30 16.21
#